data_AF-A0A6M0ASG4-F1
#
_entry.id   AF-A0A6M0ASG4-F1
#
_cell.length_a   1.000
_cell.length_b   1.000
_cell.length_c   1.000
_cell.angle_alpha   90.00
_cell.angle_beta   90.00
_cell.angle_gamma   90.00
#
_symmetry.space_group_name_H-M   'P 1'
#
loop_
_entity.id
_entity.type
_entity.pdbx_description
1 polymer ?
#
loop_
_entity_poly.entity_id
_entity_poly.type
_entity_poly.pdbx_seq_one_letter_code
_entity_poly.pdbx_strand_id
1 'polypeptide(L)'
;MSQLELVKIFLASPSDVRMERDYVEKVVEEINRTTALSKGVRLEVVRSEKNAYPSFGQGGQAALNSQISNNVLLMEDYELFVGIMWNRLGTPTPRAESGTVEEYERAIAAFESNGKPDIWFYFREAAAQLNSESELEQRLKVLAFKKEVQGRALTHDYEKPSDFRERFSQGLSLWLSRWEKTEDNQKKTNLNPFQSNTQRIINDRVKDFVGREFVFEAIDNFFSTQPKGYLTIEADPGVGKSAILAKYVQQNYCLAHFNQNRGS
;
A
#
# COMPACT_ATOMS: atom_id res chain seq x y z
N MET A 1 11.26 -14.92 12.10
CA MET A 1 10.23 -13.87 11.94
C MET A 1 9.43 -14.19 10.69
N SER A 2 8.10 -14.17 10.73
CA SER A 2 7.30 -14.20 9.51
C SER A 2 7.45 -12.85 8.81
N GLN A 3 8.05 -12.83 7.63
CA GLN A 3 8.19 -11.63 6.82
C GLN A 3 6.80 -11.17 6.37
N LEU A 4 6.48 -9.90 6.54
CA LEU A 4 5.26 -9.32 5.95
C LEU A 4 5.45 -9.30 4.43
N GLU A 5 4.48 -9.85 3.72
CA GLU A 5 4.45 -9.79 2.26
C GLU A 5 4.05 -8.37 1.84
N LEU A 6 4.85 -7.75 0.97
CA LEU A 6 4.58 -6.43 0.42
C LEU A 6 3.70 -6.58 -0.82
N VAL A 7 2.48 -6.06 -0.75
CA VAL A 7 1.48 -6.12 -1.81
C VAL A 7 1.36 -4.73 -2.42
N LYS A 8 1.81 -4.59 -3.68
CA LYS A 8 1.88 -3.29 -4.36
C LYS A 8 0.63 -3.04 -5.19
N ILE A 9 0.13 -1.81 -5.08
CA ILE A 9 -1.04 -1.29 -5.80
C ILE A 9 -0.57 -0.15 -6.71
N PHE A 10 -0.75 -0.30 -8.02
CA PHE A 10 -0.44 0.76 -8.97
C PHE A 10 -1.62 1.71 -9.15
N LEU A 11 -1.41 3.02 -8.96
CA LEU A 11 -2.43 4.05 -9.14
C LEU A 11 -2.16 4.89 -10.39
N ALA A 12 -3.04 4.76 -11.38
CA ALA A 12 -3.03 5.52 -12.62
C ALA A 12 -4.22 6.50 -12.66
N SER A 13 -3.94 7.80 -12.78
CA SER A 13 -4.99 8.81 -12.87
C SER A 13 -4.47 10.14 -13.43
N PRO A 14 -5.29 10.89 -14.18
CA PRO A 14 -4.99 12.27 -14.53
C PRO A 14 -5.10 13.21 -13.31
N SER A 15 -4.74 14.48 -13.49
CA SER A 15 -4.65 15.46 -12.40
C SER A 15 -5.99 16.00 -11.89
N ASP A 16 -7.09 15.81 -12.62
CA ASP A 16 -8.42 16.33 -12.31
C ASP A 16 -9.20 15.50 -11.27
N VAL A 17 -8.63 14.39 -10.80
CA VAL A 17 -9.19 13.49 -9.76
C VAL A 17 -8.34 13.46 -8.48
N ARG A 18 -7.85 14.63 -8.05
CA ARG A 18 -6.93 14.76 -6.91
C ARG A 18 -7.51 14.21 -5.60
N MET A 19 -8.80 14.45 -5.33
CA MET A 19 -9.41 13.99 -4.08
C MET A 19 -9.46 12.46 -4.00
N GLU A 20 -9.76 11.82 -5.13
CA GLU A 20 -9.85 10.38 -5.25
C GLU A 20 -8.46 9.74 -5.07
N ARG A 21 -7.41 10.35 -5.64
CA ARG A 21 -6.02 9.95 -5.39
C ARG A 21 -5.64 9.99 -3.91
N ASP A 22 -6.04 11.05 -3.19
CA ASP A 22 -5.79 11.18 -1.76
C ASP A 22 -6.60 10.16 -0.95
N TYR A 23 -7.80 9.81 -1.39
CA TYR A 23 -8.60 8.76 -0.76
C TYR A 23 -8.01 7.37 -0.92
N VAL A 24 -7.40 7.04 -2.06
CA VAL A 24 -6.71 5.75 -2.23
C VAL A 24 -5.63 5.57 -1.16
N GLU A 25 -4.77 6.57 -0.96
CA GLU A 25 -3.71 6.51 0.06
C GLU A 25 -4.27 6.37 1.47
N LYS A 26 -5.28 7.20 1.83
CA LYS A 26 -5.91 7.14 3.16
C LYS A 26 -6.58 5.80 3.44
N VAL A 27 -7.31 5.26 2.47
CA VAL A 27 -7.99 3.96 2.61
C VAL A 27 -6.97 2.83 2.76
N VAL A 28 -5.89 2.85 1.96
CA VAL A 28 -4.81 1.86 2.09
C VAL A 28 -4.14 1.95 3.45
N GLU A 29 -3.88 3.16 3.96
CA GLU A 29 -3.34 3.35 5.31
C GLU A 29 -4.31 2.81 6.39
N GLU A 30 -5.61 3.12 6.29
CA GLU A 30 -6.65 2.61 7.19
C GLU A 30 -6.70 1.06 7.20
N ILE A 31 -6.63 0.42 6.03
CA ILE A 31 -6.63 -1.04 5.89
C ILE A 31 -5.33 -1.66 6.42
N ASN A 32 -4.19 -1.01 6.19
CA ASN A 32 -2.91 -1.44 6.73
C ASN A 32 -2.91 -1.47 8.27
N ARG A 33 -3.54 -0.49 8.92
CA ARG A 33 -3.63 -0.43 10.39
C ARG A 33 -4.64 -1.42 11.00
N THR A 34 -5.55 -1.95 10.20
CA THR A 34 -6.67 -2.77 10.69
C THR A 34 -6.56 -4.22 10.26
N THR A 35 -6.68 -4.51 8.96
CA THR A 35 -6.92 -5.87 8.46
C THR A 35 -5.66 -6.50 7.84
N ALA A 36 -4.82 -5.73 7.16
CA ALA A 36 -3.67 -6.26 6.39
C ALA A 36 -2.67 -7.05 7.27
N LEU A 37 -2.40 -6.58 8.49
CA LEU A 37 -1.48 -7.25 9.41
C LEU A 37 -1.96 -8.65 9.81
N SER A 38 -3.26 -8.83 10.04
CA SER A 38 -3.84 -10.15 10.35
C SER A 38 -3.67 -11.14 9.19
N LYS A 39 -3.61 -10.62 7.96
CA LYS A 39 -3.35 -11.36 6.73
C LYS A 39 -1.86 -11.57 6.44
N GLY A 40 -0.96 -10.96 7.22
CA GLY A 40 0.48 -11.06 7.03
C GLY A 40 1.01 -10.23 5.86
N VAL A 41 0.25 -9.23 5.42
CA VAL A 41 0.62 -8.37 4.29
C VAL A 41 0.69 -6.90 4.67
N ARG A 42 1.40 -6.13 3.87
CA ARG A 42 1.41 -4.67 3.87
C ARG A 42 1.10 -4.17 2.46
N LEU A 43 0.07 -3.34 2.34
CA LEU A 43 -0.30 -2.70 1.08
C LEU A 43 0.55 -1.44 0.86
N GLU A 44 1.03 -1.23 -0.36
CA GLU A 44 1.75 -0.02 -0.75
C GLU A 44 1.19 0.55 -2.05
N VAL A 45 0.86 1.85 -2.05
CA VAL A 45 0.40 2.55 -3.26
C VAL A 45 1.59 3.14 -3.98
N VAL A 46 1.79 2.75 -5.23
CA VAL A 46 2.78 3.34 -6.12
C VAL A 46 2.05 4.16 -7.18
N ARG A 47 2.49 5.41 -7.36
CA ARG A 47 2.00 6.31 -8.40
C ARG A 47 3.04 6.39 -9.51
N SER A 48 2.60 6.49 -10.76
CA SER A 48 3.50 6.80 -11.88
C SER A 48 4.25 8.11 -11.60
N GLU A 49 5.56 8.15 -11.88
CA GLU A 49 6.40 9.36 -11.74
C GLU A 49 5.80 10.57 -12.49
N LYS A 50 5.18 10.31 -13.65
CA LYS A 50 4.49 11.32 -14.48
C LYS A 50 3.31 11.99 -13.76
N ASN A 51 2.74 11.32 -12.75
CA ASN A 51 1.60 11.77 -11.96
C ASN A 51 1.96 12.08 -10.50
N ALA A 52 3.21 11.88 -10.09
CA ALA A 52 3.70 12.16 -8.75
C ALA A 52 3.83 13.68 -8.55
N TYR A 53 2.74 14.34 -8.16
CA TYR A 53 2.83 15.68 -7.58
C TYR A 53 3.69 15.59 -6.32
N PRO A 54 4.67 16.49 -6.11
CA PRO A 54 5.41 16.56 -4.87
C PRO A 54 4.43 16.99 -3.77
N SER A 55 3.89 16.01 -3.03
CA SER A 55 3.12 16.31 -1.83
C SER A 55 4.12 16.80 -0.78
N PHE A 56 4.23 18.12 -0.63
CA PHE A 56 4.96 18.74 0.46
C PHE A 56 4.33 18.28 1.78
N GLY A 57 5.06 17.47 2.54
CA GLY A 57 4.72 17.13 3.91
C GLY A 57 4.11 15.73 4.11
N GLN A 58 4.96 14.70 4.03
CA GLN A 58 4.94 13.57 4.96
C GLN A 58 6.30 12.86 4.84
N GLY A 59 7.20 13.16 5.78
CA GLY A 59 8.53 12.58 5.84
C GLY A 59 8.45 11.06 6.01
N GLY A 60 9.09 10.32 5.11
CA GLY A 60 9.25 8.86 5.17
C GLY A 60 8.96 8.13 3.86
N GLN A 61 7.91 8.50 3.13
CA GLN A 61 7.49 7.77 1.90
C GLN A 61 8.19 8.24 0.63
N ALA A 62 8.67 9.49 0.57
CA ALA A 62 9.38 10.02 -0.60
C ALA A 62 10.73 9.32 -0.85
N ALA A 63 11.42 8.88 0.21
CA ALA A 63 12.71 8.18 0.09
C ALA A 63 12.54 6.75 -0.47
N LEU A 64 11.41 6.10 -0.16
CA LEU A 64 11.07 4.77 -0.69
C LEU A 64 10.63 4.86 -2.16
N ASN A 65 9.80 5.84 -2.52
CA ASN A 65 9.47 6.10 -3.93
C ASN A 65 10.73 6.37 -4.77
N SER A 66 11.73 7.04 -4.20
CA SER A 66 13.02 7.30 -4.87
C SER A 66 13.90 6.05 -5.02
N GLN A 67 13.84 5.12 -4.06
CA GLN A 67 14.55 3.84 -4.14
C GLN A 67 13.83 2.83 -5.04
N ILE A 68 12.50 2.89 -5.12
CA ILE A 68 11.67 2.09 -6.02
C ILE A 68 11.86 2.55 -7.46
N SER A 69 12.01 3.85 -7.76
CA SER A 69 12.33 4.34 -9.11
C SER A 69 13.66 3.81 -9.68
N ASN A 70 14.62 3.41 -8.84
CA ASN A 70 15.89 2.84 -9.29
C ASN A 70 15.80 1.35 -9.67
N ASN A 71 14.71 0.68 -9.33
CA ASN A 71 14.37 -0.66 -9.80
C ASN A 71 13.13 -0.53 -10.70
N VAL A 72 13.31 -0.69 -12.01
CA VAL A 72 12.22 -0.61 -12.99
C VAL A 72 11.16 -1.67 -12.66
N LEU A 73 10.16 -1.32 -11.86
CA LEU A 73 9.05 -2.22 -11.54
C LEU A 73 8.21 -2.42 -12.80
N LEU A 74 7.97 -3.69 -13.13
CA LEU A 74 7.09 -4.09 -14.21
C LEU A 74 5.66 -4.20 -13.69
N MET A 75 4.67 -4.19 -14.58
CA MET A 75 3.26 -4.27 -14.15
C MET A 75 2.93 -5.57 -13.41
N GLU A 76 3.67 -6.65 -13.70
CA GLU A 76 3.59 -7.94 -13.01
C GLU A 76 4.10 -7.93 -11.57
N ASP A 77 4.80 -6.88 -11.13
CA ASP A 77 5.21 -6.70 -9.72
C ASP A 77 4.07 -6.15 -8.85
N TYR A 78 2.95 -5.75 -9.46
CA TYR A 78 1.77 -5.25 -8.79
C TYR A 78 0.71 -6.33 -8.70
N GLU A 79 -0.05 -6.28 -7.61
CA GLU A 79 -1.15 -7.22 -7.35
C GLU A 79 -2.50 -6.59 -7.73
N LEU A 80 -2.56 -5.25 -7.73
CA LEU A 80 -3.75 -4.48 -8.11
C LEU A 80 -3.37 -3.23 -8.90
N PHE A 81 -4.05 -3.01 -10.03
CA PHE A 81 -4.05 -1.77 -10.79
C PHE A 81 -5.36 -1.01 -10.51
N VAL A 82 -5.24 0.27 -10.19
CA VAL A 82 -6.36 1.18 -9.95
C VAL A 82 -6.28 2.35 -10.94
N GLY A 83 -7.19 2.35 -11.91
CA GLY A 83 -7.42 3.46 -12.83
C GLY A 83 -8.53 4.39 -12.33
N ILE A 84 -8.31 5.71 -12.37
CA ILE A 84 -9.34 6.70 -12.04
C ILE A 84 -9.39 7.76 -13.14
N MET A 85 -10.56 8.04 -13.70
CA MET A 85 -10.75 9.07 -14.73
C MET A 85 -12.03 9.90 -14.50
N TRP A 86 -12.00 11.15 -14.97
CA TRP A 86 -13.17 12.04 -14.99
C TRP A 86 -13.32 12.75 -16.35
N ASN A 87 -12.79 13.97 -16.51
CA ASN A 87 -12.92 14.72 -17.78
C ASN A 87 -11.64 14.71 -18.60
N ARG A 88 -10.50 14.43 -17.98
CA ARG A 88 -9.22 14.40 -18.65
C ARG A 88 -8.78 12.97 -18.93
N LEU A 89 -8.35 12.69 -20.15
CA LEU A 89 -7.63 11.45 -20.47
C LEU A 89 -6.17 11.60 -20.03
N GLY A 90 -5.58 12.75 -20.36
CA GLY A 90 -4.22 13.14 -20.01
C GLY A 90 -3.47 13.72 -21.21
N THR A 91 -2.16 13.77 -21.07
CA THR A 91 -1.26 14.26 -22.12
C THR A 91 -0.67 13.06 -22.87
N PRO A 92 -0.64 13.08 -24.22
CA PRO A 92 -0.04 12.03 -25.02
C PRO A 92 1.40 11.71 -24.60
N THR A 93 1.76 10.45 -24.73
CA THR A 93 3.14 9.98 -24.58
C THR A 93 3.64 9.51 -25.94
N PRO A 94 4.93 9.17 -26.09
CA PRO A 94 5.43 8.60 -27.35
C PRO A 94 4.77 7.26 -27.73
N ARG A 95 4.02 6.64 -26.81
CA ARG A 95 3.49 5.27 -26.95
C ARG A 95 1.96 5.19 -26.89
N ALA A 96 1.28 6.18 -26.31
CA ALA A 96 -0.17 6.14 -26.13
C ALA A 96 -0.81 7.54 -26.12
N GLU A 97 -2.14 7.56 -26.21
CA GLU A 97 -2.93 8.81 -26.16
C GLU A 97 -2.84 9.56 -24.83
N SER A 98 -2.49 8.86 -23.75
CA SER A 98 -2.11 9.49 -22.48
C SER A 98 -1.22 8.60 -21.63
N GLY A 99 -0.59 9.18 -20.62
CA GLY A 99 0.14 8.42 -19.61
C GLY A 99 -0.73 7.35 -18.94
N THR A 100 -1.94 7.69 -18.50
CA THR A 100 -2.85 6.72 -17.84
C THR A 100 -3.25 5.57 -18.77
N VAL A 101 -3.44 5.86 -20.07
CA VAL A 101 -3.73 4.84 -21.09
C VAL A 101 -2.53 3.91 -21.28
N GLU A 102 -1.32 4.47 -21.40
CA GLU A 102 -0.08 3.68 -21.46
C GLU A 102 0.04 2.74 -20.26
N GLU A 103 -0.26 3.22 -19.05
CA GLU A 103 -0.21 2.38 -17.84
C GLU A 103 -1.26 1.26 -17.84
N TYR A 104 -2.47 1.55 -18.30
CA TYR A 104 -3.53 0.56 -18.42
C TYR A 104 -3.20 -0.52 -19.46
N GLU A 105 -2.69 -0.13 -20.63
CA GLU A 105 -2.27 -1.07 -21.68
C GLU A 105 -1.19 -2.02 -21.16
N ARG A 106 -0.22 -1.50 -20.40
CA ARG A 106 0.81 -2.33 -19.74
C ARG A 106 0.20 -3.27 -18.70
N ALA A 107 -0.78 -2.83 -17.91
CA ALA A 107 -1.43 -3.65 -16.90
C ALA A 107 -2.25 -4.78 -17.54
N ILE A 108 -2.99 -4.50 -18.61
CA ILE A 108 -3.75 -5.52 -19.38
C ILE A 108 -2.81 -6.54 -20.00
N ALA A 109 -1.73 -6.11 -20.64
CA ALA A 109 -0.76 -7.03 -21.23
C ALA A 109 -0.13 -7.96 -20.18
N ALA A 110 0.18 -7.43 -18.98
CA ALA A 110 0.67 -8.23 -17.86
C ALA A 110 -0.39 -9.21 -17.34
N PHE A 111 -1.64 -8.75 -17.21
CA PHE A 111 -2.76 -9.59 -16.78
C PHE A 111 -3.04 -10.74 -17.76
N GLU A 112 -3.03 -10.46 -19.07
CA GLU A 112 -3.21 -11.49 -20.11
C GLU A 112 -2.08 -12.51 -20.12
N SER A 113 -0.87 -12.11 -19.73
CA SER A 113 0.30 -12.99 -19.71
C SER A 113 0.41 -13.81 -18.42
N ASN A 114 0.12 -13.20 -17.27
CA ASN A 114 0.47 -13.73 -15.95
C ASN A 114 -0.72 -13.81 -14.97
N GLY A 115 -1.92 -13.37 -15.37
CA GLY A 115 -3.11 -13.31 -14.53
C GLY A 115 -3.11 -12.20 -13.47
N LYS A 116 -2.12 -11.29 -13.50
CA LYS A 116 -2.00 -10.15 -12.59
C LYS A 116 -1.40 -8.91 -13.26
N PRO A 117 -1.66 -7.69 -12.77
CA PRO A 117 -2.47 -7.35 -11.58
C PRO A 117 -3.97 -7.51 -11.82
N ASP A 118 -4.78 -7.63 -10.75
CA ASP A 118 -6.22 -7.36 -10.86
C ASP A 118 -6.44 -5.92 -11.35
N ILE A 119 -7.45 -5.67 -12.19
CA ILE A 119 -7.64 -4.37 -12.85
C ILE A 119 -8.97 -3.76 -12.45
N TRP A 120 -8.92 -2.66 -11.70
CA TRP A 120 -10.10 -1.87 -11.32
C TRP A 120 -10.06 -0.50 -11.97
N PHE A 121 -11.16 -0.13 -12.60
CA PHE A 121 -11.31 1.20 -13.18
C PHE A 121 -12.50 1.94 -12.58
N TYR A 122 -12.29 3.20 -12.23
CA TYR A 122 -13.31 4.08 -11.66
C TYR A 122 -13.50 5.30 -12.56
N PHE A 123 -14.74 5.52 -13.00
CA PHE A 123 -15.12 6.69 -13.81
C PHE A 123 -16.04 7.59 -13.03
N ARG A 124 -15.66 8.86 -12.90
CA ARG A 124 -16.51 9.87 -12.30
C ARG A 124 -17.54 10.35 -13.33
N GLU A 125 -18.81 10.25 -13.01
CA GLU A 125 -19.94 10.71 -13.82
C GLU A 125 -20.60 11.95 -13.20
N ALA A 126 -19.77 12.90 -12.77
CA ALA A 126 -20.23 14.22 -12.33
C ALA A 126 -20.21 15.22 -13.48
N ALA A 127 -21.22 16.09 -13.52
CA ALA A 127 -21.22 17.24 -14.41
C ALA A 127 -19.99 18.14 -14.15
N ALA A 128 -19.40 18.64 -15.23
CA ALA A 128 -18.25 19.52 -15.20
C ALA A 128 -18.49 20.74 -16.09
N GLN A 129 -17.91 21.87 -15.70
CA GLN A 129 -17.88 23.05 -16.55
C GLN A 129 -16.72 22.90 -17.53
N LEU A 130 -17.03 22.46 -18.76
CA LEU A 130 -16.07 22.36 -19.86
C LEU A 130 -16.29 23.59 -20.76
N ASN A 131 -15.34 24.51 -20.75
CA ASN A 131 -15.50 25.84 -21.35
C ASN A 131 -14.61 26.05 -22.58
N SER A 132 -13.83 25.04 -22.96
CA SER A 132 -12.94 25.09 -24.12
C SER A 132 -13.07 23.84 -24.99
N GLU A 133 -12.74 23.99 -26.27
CA GLU A 133 -12.71 22.88 -27.23
C GLU A 133 -11.76 21.76 -26.77
N SER A 134 -10.59 22.11 -26.24
CA SER A 134 -9.63 21.13 -25.70
C SER A 134 -10.18 20.33 -24.51
N GLU A 135 -10.95 20.96 -23.62
CA GLU A 135 -11.62 20.25 -22.51
C GLU A 135 -12.70 19.29 -23.01
N LEU A 136 -13.48 19.70 -24.02
CA LEU A 136 -14.48 18.85 -24.65
C LEU A 136 -13.83 17.66 -25.37
N GLU A 137 -12.74 17.89 -26.11
CA GLU A 137 -11.95 16.83 -26.76
C GLU A 137 -11.41 15.81 -25.73
N GLN A 138 -10.86 16.29 -24.62
CA GLN A 138 -10.39 15.40 -23.53
C GLN A 138 -11.54 14.57 -22.96
N ARG A 139 -12.71 15.17 -22.73
CA ARG A 139 -13.89 14.44 -22.25
C ARG A 139 -14.37 13.40 -23.24
N LEU A 140 -14.40 13.72 -24.54
CA LEU A 140 -14.75 12.78 -25.59
C LEU A 140 -13.78 11.58 -25.62
N LYS A 141 -12.48 11.83 -25.45
CA LYS A 141 -11.47 10.77 -25.33
C LYS A 141 -11.70 9.88 -24.11
N VAL A 142 -12.04 10.45 -22.95
CA VAL A 142 -12.39 9.63 -21.77
C VAL A 142 -13.62 8.76 -22.05
N LEU A 143 -14.65 9.29 -22.72
CA LEU A 143 -15.85 8.52 -23.08
C LEU A 143 -15.53 7.37 -24.05
N ALA A 144 -14.66 7.60 -25.03
CA ALA A 144 -14.18 6.56 -25.94
C ALA A 144 -13.40 5.49 -25.19
N PHE A 145 -12.44 5.90 -24.36
CA PHE A 145 -11.62 4.99 -23.56
C PHE A 145 -12.45 4.19 -22.55
N LYS A 146 -13.44 4.80 -21.88
CA LYS A 146 -14.36 4.08 -20.99
C LYS A 146 -15.06 2.91 -21.69
N LYS A 147 -15.55 3.13 -22.91
CA LYS A 147 -16.19 2.07 -23.72
C LYS A 147 -15.23 0.93 -24.03
N GLU A 148 -13.98 1.25 -24.33
CA GLU A 148 -12.93 0.25 -24.56
C GLU A 148 -12.66 -0.58 -23.30
N VAL A 149 -12.44 0.08 -22.15
CA VAL A 149 -12.17 -0.58 -20.87
C VAL A 149 -13.34 -1.44 -20.42
N GLN A 150 -14.58 -0.98 -20.58
CA GLN A 150 -15.79 -1.72 -20.22
C GLN A 150 -15.92 -3.07 -20.95
N GLY A 151 -15.30 -3.22 -22.12
CA GLY A 151 -15.26 -4.49 -22.84
C GLY A 151 -14.25 -5.50 -22.29
N ARG A 152 -13.31 -5.08 -21.43
CA ARG A 152 -12.14 -5.87 -21.02
C ARG A 152 -11.90 -5.95 -19.52
N ALA A 153 -12.40 -5.00 -18.73
CA ALA A 153 -12.13 -4.90 -17.29
C ALA A 153 -13.37 -4.51 -16.49
N LEU A 154 -13.33 -4.74 -15.17
CA LEU A 154 -14.36 -4.30 -14.25
C LEU A 154 -14.28 -2.77 -14.08
N THR A 155 -15.39 -2.10 -14.37
CA THR A 155 -15.51 -0.65 -14.22
C THR A 155 -16.58 -0.28 -13.20
N HIS A 156 -16.35 0.83 -12.50
CA HIS A 156 -17.25 1.36 -11.49
C HIS A 156 -17.49 2.85 -11.71
N ASP A 157 -18.76 3.22 -11.76
CA ASP A 157 -19.16 4.61 -11.89
C ASP A 157 -19.48 5.22 -10.52
N TYR A 158 -19.17 6.50 -10.36
CA TYR A 158 -19.47 7.27 -9.14
C TYR A 158 -19.66 8.75 -9.46
N GLU A 159 -20.39 9.49 -8.63
CA GLU A 159 -20.62 10.92 -8.85
C GLU A 159 -19.74 11.77 -7.92
N LYS A 160 -19.72 11.44 -6.63
CA LYS A 160 -18.98 12.21 -5.63
C LYS A 160 -17.70 11.48 -5.21
N PRO A 161 -16.62 12.23 -4.90
CA PRO A 161 -15.39 11.66 -4.36
C PRO A 161 -15.61 10.79 -3.09
N SER A 162 -16.61 11.11 -2.27
CA SER A 162 -17.00 10.30 -1.10
C SER A 162 -17.50 8.91 -1.50
N ASP A 163 -18.30 8.83 -2.57
CA ASP A 163 -18.85 7.58 -3.08
C ASP A 163 -17.72 6.68 -3.59
N PHE A 164 -16.72 7.29 -4.24
CA PHE A 164 -15.48 6.60 -4.62
C PHE A 164 -14.76 6.03 -3.40
N ARG A 165 -14.54 6.84 -2.34
CA ARG A 165 -13.85 6.38 -1.12
C ARG A 165 -14.54 5.16 -0.50
N GLU A 166 -15.87 5.21 -0.38
CA GLU A 166 -16.65 4.12 0.20
C GLU A 166 -16.54 2.85 -0.65
N ARG A 167 -16.75 2.96 -1.97
CA ARG A 167 -16.66 1.83 -2.91
C ARG A 167 -15.26 1.22 -2.93
N PHE A 168 -14.22 2.05 -3.01
CA PHE A 168 -12.83 1.60 -3.00
C PHE A 168 -12.47 0.90 -1.69
N SER A 169 -12.88 1.46 -0.54
CA SER A 169 -12.62 0.86 0.78
C SER A 169 -13.30 -0.51 0.95
N GLN A 170 -14.57 -0.61 0.56
CA GLN A 170 -15.30 -1.89 0.60
C GLN A 170 -14.70 -2.91 -0.35
N GLY A 171 -14.41 -2.50 -1.59
CA GLY A 171 -13.79 -3.33 -2.61
C GLY A 171 -12.44 -3.86 -2.14
N LEU A 172 -11.56 -2.97 -1.67
CA LEU A 172 -10.22 -3.33 -1.22
C LEU A 172 -10.25 -4.25 0.01
N SER A 173 -11.18 -4.03 0.94
CA SER A 173 -11.37 -4.93 2.09
C SER A 173 -11.80 -6.33 1.66
N LEU A 174 -12.73 -6.43 0.70
CA LEU A 174 -13.19 -7.71 0.16
C LEU A 174 -12.08 -8.39 -0.66
N TRP A 175 -11.37 -7.64 -1.48
CA TRP A 175 -10.23 -8.13 -2.26
C TRP A 175 -9.16 -8.71 -1.34
N LEU A 176 -8.78 -7.97 -0.30
CA LEU A 176 -7.83 -8.42 0.71
C LEU A 176 -8.35 -9.62 1.54
N SER A 177 -9.66 -9.75 1.71
CA SER A 177 -10.24 -10.91 2.41
C SER A 177 -9.92 -12.23 1.71
N ARG A 178 -9.79 -12.21 0.37
CA ARG A 178 -9.40 -13.34 -0.49
C ARG A 178 -7.90 -13.65 -0.42
N TRP A 179 -7.11 -12.76 0.19
CA TRP A 179 -5.72 -13.06 0.52
C TRP A 179 -5.71 -14.16 1.58
N GLU A 180 -5.61 -15.39 1.12
CA GLU A 180 -5.36 -16.56 1.95
C GLU A 180 -3.85 -16.73 2.10
N LYS A 181 -3.42 -17.17 3.28
CA LYS A 181 -2.04 -17.62 3.45
C LYS A 181 -1.88 -18.86 2.58
N THR A 182 -1.12 -18.76 1.49
CA THR A 182 -0.66 -19.91 0.71
C THR A 182 -0.16 -21.00 1.66
N GLU A 183 -0.54 -22.26 1.40
CA GLU A 183 -0.35 -23.40 2.30
C GLU A 183 1.11 -23.64 2.73
N ASP A 184 2.09 -23.12 1.99
CA ASP A 184 3.51 -23.12 2.38
C ASP A 184 3.79 -22.34 3.68
N ASN A 185 2.94 -21.38 4.04
CA ASN A 185 2.99 -20.67 5.32
C ASN A 185 2.19 -21.36 6.43
N GLN A 186 1.27 -22.28 6.14
CA GLN A 186 0.46 -22.96 7.17
C GLN A 186 1.30 -23.88 8.07
N LYS A 187 2.36 -24.49 7.55
CA LYS A 187 3.31 -25.24 8.41
C LYS A 187 4.08 -24.33 9.38
N LYS A 188 4.19 -23.03 9.12
CA LYS A 188 4.79 -22.03 10.03
C LYS A 188 3.77 -21.30 10.92
N THR A 189 2.50 -21.25 10.55
CA THR A 189 1.46 -20.49 11.29
C THR A 189 0.51 -21.33 12.14
N ASN A 190 0.74 -22.64 12.29
CA ASN A 190 0.08 -23.47 13.31
C ASN A 190 0.52 -23.14 14.77
N LEU A 191 1.01 -21.91 14.99
CA LEU A 191 1.15 -21.28 16.29
C LEU A 191 0.61 -19.85 16.16
N ASN A 192 -0.66 -19.59 16.48
CA ASN A 192 -1.01 -18.53 17.45
C ASN A 192 -2.51 -18.18 17.51
N PRO A 193 -3.18 -18.65 18.56
CA PRO A 193 -4.31 -17.97 19.21
C PRO A 193 -3.90 -16.72 20.03
N PHE A 194 -2.65 -16.24 19.94
CA PHE A 194 -2.03 -15.36 20.96
C PHE A 194 -1.96 -13.85 20.67
N GLN A 195 -2.48 -13.34 19.54
CA GLN A 195 -2.17 -11.95 19.13
C GLN A 195 -2.91 -10.84 19.91
N SER A 196 -3.99 -11.11 20.64
CA SER A 196 -4.66 -10.07 21.45
C SER A 196 -3.88 -9.69 22.71
N ASN A 197 -3.22 -10.66 23.37
CA ASN A 197 -2.45 -10.41 24.59
C ASN A 197 -1.11 -9.71 24.29
N THR A 198 -0.42 -10.11 23.22
CA THR A 198 0.88 -9.53 22.86
C THR A 198 0.80 -8.03 22.56
N GLN A 199 -0.25 -7.60 21.86
CA GLN A 199 -0.44 -6.18 21.54
C GLN A 199 -0.67 -5.32 22.79
N ARG A 200 -1.42 -5.83 23.77
CA ARG A 200 -1.63 -5.16 25.05
C ARG A 200 -0.32 -5.01 25.82
N ILE A 201 0.50 -6.07 25.87
CA ILE A 201 1.81 -6.05 26.55
C ILE A 201 2.77 -5.04 25.91
N ILE A 202 2.79 -4.97 24.57
CA ILE A 202 3.61 -4.00 23.84
C ILE A 202 3.16 -2.58 24.20
N ASN A 203 1.86 -2.29 24.09
CA ASN A 203 1.31 -0.97 24.39
C ASN A 203 1.58 -0.54 25.84
N ASP A 204 1.45 -1.46 26.79
CA ASP A 204 1.74 -1.19 28.21
C ASP A 204 3.22 -0.86 28.43
N ARG A 205 4.13 -1.56 27.74
CA ARG A 205 5.59 -1.38 27.93
C ARG A 205 6.17 -0.15 27.22
N VAL A 206 5.50 0.36 26.20
CA VAL A 206 5.99 1.52 25.42
C VAL A 206 5.33 2.85 25.80
N LYS A 207 4.33 2.84 26.69
CA LYS A 207 3.52 4.00 27.08
C LYS A 207 4.35 5.22 27.48
N ASP A 208 5.42 4.99 28.25
CA ASP A 208 6.29 6.04 28.78
C ASP A 208 7.74 5.91 28.23
N PHE A 209 7.91 5.27 27.07
CA PHE A 209 9.23 5.04 26.47
C PHE A 209 9.73 6.30 25.74
N VAL A 210 10.92 6.79 26.11
CA VAL A 210 11.55 7.98 25.52
C VAL A 210 13.04 7.76 25.29
N GLY A 211 13.57 8.27 24.17
CA GLY A 211 14.99 8.24 23.81
C GLY A 211 15.49 6.85 23.42
N ARG A 212 16.81 6.64 23.53
CA ARG A 212 17.53 5.39 23.21
C ARG A 212 17.65 5.10 21.70
N GLU A 213 17.62 6.14 20.88
CA GLU A 213 17.82 6.07 19.42
C GLU A 213 19.11 5.31 19.06
N PHE A 214 20.18 5.56 19.80
CA PHE A 214 21.47 4.87 19.64
C PHE A 214 21.38 3.34 19.77
N VAL A 215 20.41 2.81 20.52
CA VAL A 215 20.18 1.37 20.65
C VAL A 215 19.54 0.82 19.38
N PHE A 216 18.56 1.52 18.81
CA PHE A 216 17.91 1.10 17.57
C PHE A 216 18.85 1.20 16.38
N GLU A 217 19.66 2.26 16.30
CA GLU A 217 20.72 2.39 15.29
C GLU A 217 21.74 1.23 15.36
N ALA A 218 22.12 0.79 16.56
CA ALA A 218 23.00 -0.36 16.73
C ALA A 218 22.34 -1.67 16.28
N ILE A 219 21.03 -1.83 16.53
CA ILE A 219 20.25 -2.98 16.08
C ILE A 219 20.14 -2.99 14.54
N ASP A 220 19.85 -1.85 13.92
CA ASP A 220 19.71 -1.71 12.47
C ASP A 220 21.05 -1.98 11.75
N ASN A 221 22.15 -1.47 12.30
CA ASN A 221 23.51 -1.75 11.81
C ASN A 221 23.90 -3.22 11.94
N PHE A 222 23.44 -3.90 12.99
CA PHE A 222 23.66 -5.34 13.13
C PHE A 222 22.92 -6.11 12.03
N PHE A 223 21.65 -5.79 11.77
CA PHE A 223 20.86 -6.49 10.76
C PHE A 223 21.27 -6.14 9.31
N SER A 224 21.89 -4.98 9.06
CA SER A 224 22.42 -4.63 7.74
C SER A 224 23.68 -5.42 7.37
N THR A 225 24.43 -5.90 8.37
CA THR A 225 25.68 -6.64 8.19
C THR A 225 25.54 -8.15 8.43
N GLN A 226 24.51 -8.58 9.15
CA GLN A 226 24.27 -9.97 9.52
C GLN A 226 22.84 -10.41 9.12
N PRO A 227 22.65 -11.11 7.98
CA PRO A 227 21.33 -11.50 7.51
C PRO A 227 20.65 -12.59 8.37
N LYS A 228 21.42 -13.31 9.21
CA LYS A 228 20.95 -14.36 10.13
C LYS A 228 21.85 -14.43 11.36
N GLY A 229 21.26 -14.59 12.56
CA GLY A 229 22.02 -14.71 13.81
C GLY A 229 21.18 -14.45 15.06
N TYR A 230 21.83 -14.44 16.21
CA TYR A 230 21.23 -14.04 17.49
C TYR A 230 21.76 -12.67 17.90
N LEU A 231 20.87 -11.79 18.32
CA LEU A 231 21.19 -10.52 18.94
C LEU A 231 20.76 -10.59 20.41
N THR A 232 21.69 -10.30 21.33
CA THR A 232 21.43 -10.27 22.76
C THR A 232 21.56 -8.84 23.28
N ILE A 233 20.57 -8.37 24.03
CA ILE A 233 20.63 -7.08 24.73
C ILE A 233 20.91 -7.34 26.21
N GLU A 234 22.12 -7.02 26.66
CA GLU A 234 22.55 -7.15 28.04
C GLU A 234 22.57 -5.78 28.74
N ALA A 235 21.99 -5.71 29.94
CA ALA A 235 21.96 -4.52 30.78
C ALA A 235 21.54 -4.92 32.21
N ASP A 236 21.67 -4.02 33.16
CA ASP A 236 21.19 -4.26 34.53
C ASP A 236 19.65 -4.45 34.59
N PRO A 237 19.13 -5.17 35.61
CA PRO A 237 17.70 -5.24 35.88
C PRO A 237 17.08 -3.83 35.98
N GLY A 238 15.87 -3.66 35.44
CA GLY A 238 15.15 -2.37 35.50
C GLY A 238 15.54 -1.33 34.42
N VAL A 239 16.62 -1.52 33.66
CA VAL A 239 17.09 -0.55 32.63
C VAL A 239 16.15 -0.42 31.41
N GLY A 240 15.11 -1.25 31.32
CA GLY A 240 14.10 -1.15 30.27
C GLY A 240 14.33 -2.02 29.03
N LYS A 241 15.19 -3.06 29.10
CA LYS A 241 15.42 -4.03 27.99
C LYS A 241 14.13 -4.53 27.34
N SER A 242 13.15 -4.87 28.18
CA SER A 242 11.83 -5.32 27.77
C SER A 242 11.02 -4.25 27.02
N ALA A 243 11.19 -2.98 27.38
CA ALA A 243 10.53 -1.85 26.73
C ALA A 243 11.24 -1.48 25.42
N ILE A 244 12.58 -1.58 25.37
CA ILE A 244 13.37 -1.43 24.13
C ILE A 244 12.92 -2.46 23.09
N LEU A 245 12.82 -3.74 23.47
CA LEU A 245 12.34 -4.78 22.55
C LEU A 245 10.87 -4.57 22.16
N ALA A 246 9.99 -4.16 23.09
CA ALA A 246 8.61 -3.83 22.76
C ALA A 246 8.51 -2.64 21.80
N LYS A 247 9.35 -1.61 21.98
CA LYS A 247 9.41 -0.45 21.09
C LYS A 247 9.94 -0.81 19.71
N TYR A 248 10.98 -1.64 19.66
CA TYR A 248 11.50 -2.17 18.40
C TYR A 248 10.43 -2.97 17.64
N VAL A 249 9.69 -3.83 18.34
CA VAL A 249 8.57 -4.61 17.77
C VAL A 249 7.44 -3.68 17.29
N GLN A 250 7.13 -2.62 18.03
CA GLN A 250 6.14 -1.62 17.62
C GLN A 250 6.57 -0.84 16.38
N GLN A 251 7.85 -0.49 16.24
CA GLN A 251 8.37 0.30 15.12
C GLN A 251 8.61 -0.53 13.86
N ASN A 252 9.08 -1.77 14.03
CA ASN A 252 9.50 -2.66 12.93
C ASN A 252 8.51 -3.79 12.64
N TYR A 253 7.40 -3.85 13.40
CA TYR A 253 6.29 -4.79 13.21
C TYR A 253 6.73 -6.26 13.06
N CYS A 254 7.66 -6.70 13.89
CA CYS A 254 8.26 -8.03 13.82
C CYS A 254 7.56 -9.05 14.73
N LEU A 255 7.63 -10.34 14.37
CA LEU A 255 7.06 -11.43 15.17
C LEU A 255 7.79 -11.54 16.52
N ALA A 256 7.08 -11.33 17.63
CA ALA A 256 7.63 -11.36 18.97
C ALA A 256 6.80 -12.19 19.94
N HIS A 257 7.49 -12.85 20.87
CA HIS A 257 6.89 -13.55 22.00
C HIS A 257 7.48 -12.97 23.29
N PHE A 258 6.63 -12.43 24.17
CA PHE A 258 7.05 -11.93 25.47
C PHE A 258 6.78 -13.00 26.51
N ASN A 259 7.83 -13.51 27.15
CA ASN A 259 7.66 -14.41 28.28
C ASN A 259 7.23 -13.59 29.51
N GLN A 260 6.02 -13.83 30.01
CA GLN A 260 5.53 -13.23 31.26
C GLN A 260 5.72 -14.23 32.39
N ASN A 261 6.83 -14.10 33.13
CA ASN A 261 6.90 -14.74 34.44
C ASN A 261 5.95 -13.97 35.37
N ARG A 262 4.76 -14.53 35.63
CA ARG A 262 3.99 -14.15 36.81
C ARG A 262 4.81 -14.61 38.01
N GLY A 263 5.52 -13.66 38.64
CA GLY A 263 6.13 -13.92 39.93
C GLY A 263 5.02 -14.32 40.90
N SER A 264 5.16 -15.52 41.47
CA SER A 264 4.58 -15.91 42.75
C SER A 264 5.24 -15.13 43.88
#